data_AF-A0A8S1PB05-F1
#
_entry.id   AF-A0A8S1PB05-F1
#
_cell.length_a   1.000
_cell.length_b   1.000
_cell.length_c   1.000
_cell.angle_alpha   90.00
_cell.angle_beta   90.00
_cell.angle_gamma   90.00
#
_symmetry.space_group_name_H-M   'P 1'
#
loop_
_entity.id
_entity.type
_entity.pdbx_description
1 polymer ?
#
loop_
_entity_poly.entity_id
_entity_poly.type
_entity_poly.pdbx_seq_one_letter_code
_entity_poly.pdbx_strand_id
1 'polypeptide(L)'
;MAQNFHNNLPKEFEGFLYEMKSNVQTKQQALNERIQEAQKKCIEGKKEQDFLKCYTKLQKSLEKNEALFQFKMIYWRETSAQCFKNQEQKGAGTEQCKTDSKKLIENIFDSFKI
;
A
#
# COMPACT_ATOMS: atom_id res chain seq x y z
N MET A 1 -18.14 -5.16 -13.67
CA MET A 1 -18.41 -3.82 -14.20
C MET A 1 -17.38 -2.86 -13.63
N ALA A 2 -16.27 -2.67 -14.32
CA ALA A 2 -15.24 -1.68 -13.98
C ALA A 2 -15.09 -0.76 -15.20
N GLN A 3 -16.10 0.07 -15.42
CA GLN A 3 -16.09 1.09 -16.46
C GLN A 3 -16.38 2.42 -15.76
N ASN A 4 -15.50 3.40 -15.97
CA ASN A 4 -15.49 4.79 -15.48
C ASN A 4 -14.48 5.16 -14.36
N PHE A 5 -13.28 4.60 -14.33
CA PHE A 5 -12.19 5.06 -13.43
C PHE A 5 -11.12 5.95 -14.09
N HIS A 6 -11.27 6.27 -15.39
CA HIS A 6 -10.29 7.07 -16.15
C HIS A 6 -10.72 8.52 -16.42
N ASN A 7 -11.87 8.98 -15.93
CA ASN A 7 -12.32 10.34 -16.23
C ASN A 7 -11.97 11.32 -15.09
N ASN A 8 -10.98 12.17 -15.39
CA ASN A 8 -10.59 13.38 -14.67
C ASN A 8 -10.01 13.16 -13.27
N LEU A 9 -8.78 12.66 -13.19
CA LEU A 9 -7.93 12.93 -12.03
C LEU A 9 -7.45 14.39 -12.10
N PRO A 10 -7.51 15.16 -10.99
CA PRO A 10 -6.92 16.50 -10.96
C PRO A 10 -5.43 16.46 -11.35
N LYS A 11 -4.96 17.44 -12.11
CA LYS A 11 -3.54 17.50 -12.53
C LYS A 11 -2.59 17.54 -11.32
N GLU A 12 -2.99 18.24 -10.27
CA GLU A 12 -2.27 18.28 -8.99
C GLU A 12 -2.16 16.89 -8.34
N PHE A 13 -3.18 16.05 -8.49
CA PHE A 13 -3.14 14.68 -8.00
C PHE A 13 -2.21 13.80 -8.86
N GLU A 14 -2.18 13.97 -10.17
CA GLU A 14 -1.23 13.26 -11.03
C GLU A 14 0.23 13.62 -10.71
N GLY A 15 0.53 14.90 -10.50
CA GLY A 15 1.85 15.36 -10.02
C GLY A 15 2.20 14.76 -8.66
N PHE A 16 1.24 14.75 -7.73
CA PHE A 16 1.41 14.11 -6.43
C PHE A 16 1.63 12.59 -6.54
N LEU A 17 0.94 11.88 -7.43
CA LEU A 17 1.17 10.44 -7.65
C LEU A 17 2.60 10.16 -8.13
N TYR A 18 3.17 11.04 -8.94
CA TYR A 18 4.57 10.93 -9.37
C TYR A 18 5.54 11.05 -8.20
N GLU A 19 5.34 12.01 -7.29
CA GLU A 19 6.12 12.14 -6.06
C GLU A 19 6.00 10.89 -5.17
N MET A 20 4.78 10.39 -5.02
CA MET A 20 4.50 9.24 -4.16
C MET A 20 5.05 7.93 -4.70
N LYS A 21 5.28 7.83 -6.01
CA LYS A 21 5.83 6.62 -6.64
C LYS A 21 7.14 6.18 -5.98
N SER A 22 8.05 7.11 -5.73
CA SER A 22 9.33 6.80 -5.07
C SER A 22 9.13 6.23 -3.66
N ASN A 23 8.29 6.89 -2.86
CA ASN A 23 7.99 6.44 -1.48
C ASN A 23 7.35 5.04 -1.45
N VAL A 24 6.39 4.80 -2.36
CA VAL A 24 5.75 3.49 -2.51
C VAL A 24 6.76 2.42 -2.88
N GLN A 25 7.66 2.71 -3.81
CA GLN A 25 8.71 1.77 -4.23
C GLN A 25 9.65 1.42 -3.07
N THR A 26 10.14 2.41 -2.32
CA THR A 26 11.01 2.16 -1.15
C THR A 26 10.30 1.33 -0.07
N LYS A 27 9.04 1.65 0.24
CA LYS A 27 8.26 0.91 1.24
C LYS A 27 7.93 -0.52 0.78
N GLN A 28 7.65 -0.71 -0.51
CA GLN A 28 7.45 -2.04 -1.08
C GLN A 28 8.73 -2.88 -1.02
N GLN A 29 9.89 -2.28 -1.27
CA GLN A 29 11.17 -2.98 -1.15
C GLN A 29 11.41 -3.44 0.29
N ALA A 30 11.25 -2.54 1.28
CA ALA A 30 11.39 -2.90 2.69
C ALA A 30 10.41 -4.00 3.13
N LEU A 31 9.17 -3.97 2.60
CA LEU A 31 8.20 -5.02 2.84
C LEU A 31 8.66 -6.37 2.26
N ASN A 32 9.17 -6.37 1.02
CA ASN A 32 9.68 -7.57 0.36
C ASN A 32 10.87 -8.18 1.13
N GLU A 33 11.78 -7.34 1.63
CA GLU A 33 12.91 -7.78 2.46
C GLU A 33 12.45 -8.48 3.75
N ARG A 34 11.44 -7.92 4.44
CA ARG A 34 10.86 -8.55 5.64
C ARG A 34 10.17 -9.88 5.33
N ILE A 35 9.50 -9.99 4.17
CA ILE A 35 8.88 -11.25 3.71
C ILE A 35 9.97 -12.30 3.46
N GLN A 36 11.05 -11.94 2.77
CA GLN A 36 12.17 -12.83 2.53
C GLN A 36 12.84 -13.30 3.82
N GLU A 37 13.01 -12.40 4.80
CA GLU A 37 13.55 -12.75 6.11
C GLU A 37 12.64 -13.77 6.85
N ALA A 38 11.33 -13.56 6.82
CA ALA A 38 10.36 -14.49 7.41
C ALA A 38 10.37 -15.86 6.70
N GLN A 39 10.49 -15.88 5.38
CA GLN A 39 10.63 -17.12 4.61
C GLN A 39 11.93 -17.86 4.98
N LYS A 40 13.05 -17.14 5.10
CA LYS A 40 14.34 -17.71 5.51
C LYS A 40 14.28 -18.35 6.89
N LYS A 41 13.61 -17.71 7.86
CA LYS A 41 13.34 -18.26 9.20
C LYS A 41 12.49 -19.55 9.20
N CYS A 42 11.71 -19.79 8.14
CA CYS A 42 11.00 -21.07 7.99
C CYS A 42 11.91 -22.19 7.46
N ILE A 43 13.00 -21.85 6.76
CA ILE A 43 13.92 -22.80 6.14
C ILE A 43 15.03 -23.23 7.10
N GLU A 44 15.59 -22.31 7.89
CA GLU A 44 16.78 -22.59 8.70
C GLU A 44 16.53 -23.61 9.83
N GLY A 45 17.25 -24.73 9.77
CA GLY A 45 17.37 -25.71 10.87
C GLY A 45 16.14 -26.55 11.17
N LYS A 46 15.10 -26.51 10.32
CA LYS A 46 13.84 -27.24 10.55
C LYS A 46 13.77 -28.57 9.82
N LYS A 47 13.19 -29.59 10.46
CA LYS A 47 12.76 -30.83 9.80
C LYS A 47 11.63 -30.49 8.81
N GLU A 48 11.49 -31.29 7.76
CA GLU A 48 10.53 -31.04 6.66
C GLU A 48 9.10 -30.72 7.14
N GLN A 49 8.58 -31.46 8.14
CA GLN A 49 7.25 -31.20 8.69
C GLN A 49 7.12 -29.84 9.39
N ASP A 50 8.17 -29.37 10.06
CA ASP A 50 8.18 -28.07 10.76
C ASP A 50 8.38 -26.92 9.77
N PHE A 51 9.14 -27.15 8.70
CA PHE A 51 9.20 -26.25 7.56
C PHE A 51 7.82 -26.07 6.92
N LEU A 52 7.13 -27.17 6.56
CA LEU A 52 5.81 -27.12 5.92
C LEU A 52 4.77 -26.39 6.78
N LYS A 53 4.75 -26.65 8.10
CA LYS A 53 3.88 -25.94 9.04
C LYS A 53 4.18 -24.44 9.09
N CYS A 54 5.47 -24.08 9.16
CA CYS A 54 5.89 -22.67 9.17
C CYS A 54 5.52 -21.95 7.88
N TYR A 55 5.85 -22.55 6.74
CA TYR A 55 5.57 -22.01 5.41
C TYR A 55 4.06 -21.83 5.18
N THR A 56 3.24 -22.85 5.49
CA THR A 56 1.79 -22.77 5.32
C THR A 56 1.17 -21.64 6.16
N LYS A 57 1.66 -21.45 7.39
CA LYS A 57 1.19 -20.36 8.27
C LYS A 57 1.59 -18.99 7.71
N LEU A 58 2.84 -18.86 7.26
CA LEU A 58 3.34 -17.64 6.64
C LEU A 58 2.56 -17.30 5.37
N GLN A 59 2.37 -18.26 4.47
CA GLN A 59 1.61 -18.08 3.24
C GLN A 59 0.19 -17.57 3.51
N LYS A 60 -0.56 -18.21 4.40
CA LYS A 60 -1.91 -17.76 4.78
C LYS A 60 -1.93 -16.34 5.36
N SER A 61 -0.90 -15.98 6.14
CA SER A 61 -0.74 -14.62 6.66
C SER A 61 -0.52 -13.63 5.51
N LEU A 62 0.37 -13.95 4.58
CA LEU A 62 0.68 -13.09 3.43
C LEU A 62 -0.53 -12.91 2.52
N GLU A 63 -1.25 -13.97 2.14
CA GLU A 63 -2.44 -13.88 1.29
C GLU A 63 -3.52 -12.97 1.90
N LYS A 64 -3.78 -13.13 3.20
CA LYS A 64 -4.76 -12.29 3.92
C LYS A 64 -4.31 -10.82 3.96
N ASN A 65 -3.04 -10.56 4.24
CA ASN A 65 -2.51 -9.21 4.33
C ASN A 65 -2.41 -8.54 2.95
N GLU A 66 -2.08 -9.28 1.89
CA GLU A 66 -2.02 -8.78 0.52
C GLU A 66 -3.40 -8.31 0.05
N ALA A 67 -4.45 -9.11 0.24
CA ALA A 67 -5.81 -8.72 -0.12
C ALA A 67 -6.25 -7.44 0.61
N LEU A 68 -5.97 -7.35 1.91
CA LEU A 68 -6.28 -6.15 2.70
C LEU A 68 -5.45 -4.94 2.27
N PHE A 69 -4.18 -5.15 1.93
CA PHE A 69 -3.27 -4.10 1.47
C PHE A 69 -3.72 -3.54 0.12
N GLN A 70 -4.08 -4.39 -0.84
CA GLN A 70 -4.62 -3.96 -2.13
C GLN A 70 -5.90 -3.13 -1.97
N PHE A 71 -6.82 -3.57 -1.11
CA PHE A 71 -8.03 -2.80 -0.80
C PHE A 71 -7.71 -1.42 -0.20
N LYS A 72 -6.78 -1.38 0.75
CA LYS A 72 -6.33 -0.12 1.37
C LYS A 72 -5.65 0.83 0.38
N MET A 73 -4.86 0.31 -0.56
CA MET A 73 -4.22 1.10 -1.61
C MET A 73 -5.25 1.74 -2.55
N ILE A 74 -6.34 1.02 -2.86
CA ILE A 74 -7.48 1.59 -3.60
C ILE A 74 -8.13 2.68 -2.77
N TYR A 75 -8.45 2.41 -1.49
CA TYR A 75 -9.04 3.40 -0.59
C TYR A 75 -8.21 4.69 -0.49
N TRP A 76 -6.88 4.58 -0.38
CA TRP A 76 -5.98 5.72 -0.40
C TRP A 76 -6.10 6.52 -1.70
N ARG A 77 -6.01 5.86 -2.85
CA ARG A 77 -6.08 6.53 -4.16
C ARG A 77 -7.40 7.29 -4.32
N GLU A 78 -8.52 6.66 -3.98
CA GLU A 78 -9.86 7.25 -4.10
C GLU A 78 -10.05 8.44 -3.15
N THR A 79 -9.69 8.27 -1.86
CA THR A 79 -9.82 9.33 -0.84
C THR A 79 -8.96 10.54 -1.18
N SER A 80 -7.73 10.30 -1.64
CA SER A 80 -6.82 11.38 -2.03
C SER A 80 -7.33 12.09 -3.28
N ALA A 81 -7.74 11.38 -4.34
CA ALA A 81 -8.29 12.02 -5.53
C ALA A 81 -9.52 12.89 -5.22
N GLN A 82 -10.42 12.42 -4.33
CA GLN A 82 -11.58 13.20 -3.89
C GLN A 82 -11.19 14.46 -3.11
N CYS A 83 -10.19 14.37 -2.23
CA CYS A 83 -9.70 15.53 -1.48
C CYS A 83 -9.22 16.64 -2.44
N PHE A 84 -8.39 16.29 -3.43
CA PHE A 84 -7.87 17.26 -4.40
C PHE A 84 -8.99 17.91 -5.23
N LYS A 85 -9.96 17.11 -5.71
CA LYS A 85 -11.14 17.64 -6.44
C LYS A 85 -11.91 18.67 -5.61
N ASN A 86 -12.07 18.42 -4.31
CA ASN A 86 -12.82 19.30 -3.43
C ASN A 86 -12.08 20.59 -3.06
N GLN A 87 -10.73 20.58 -3.06
CA GLN A 87 -9.92 21.77 -2.79
C GLN A 87 -9.82 22.69 -4.01
N GLU A 88 -9.68 22.14 -5.22
CA GLU A 88 -9.69 22.93 -6.47
C GLU A 88 -10.98 23.75 -6.62
N GLN A 89 -12.12 23.18 -6.25
CA GLN A 89 -13.42 23.86 -6.28
C GLN A 89 -13.56 25.00 -5.25
N LYS A 90 -12.73 25.01 -4.21
CA LYS A 90 -12.78 25.97 -3.10
C LYS A 90 -11.72 27.07 -3.19
N GLY A 91 -10.82 27.01 -4.19
CA GLY A 91 -9.72 27.96 -4.34
C GLY A 91 -8.69 27.91 -3.20
N ALA A 92 -8.67 26.84 -2.41
CA ALA A 92 -7.75 26.63 -1.29
C ALA A 92 -6.59 25.72 -1.71
N GLY A 93 -5.42 25.91 -1.09
CA GLY A 93 -4.22 25.12 -1.39
C GLY A 93 -4.38 23.63 -1.09
N THR A 94 -3.78 22.78 -1.92
CA THR A 94 -3.88 21.30 -1.84
C THR A 94 -2.97 20.66 -0.77
N GLU A 95 -2.24 21.46 0.02
CA GLU A 95 -1.20 20.98 0.93
C GLU A 95 -1.74 20.07 2.06
N GLN A 96 -2.96 20.33 2.53
CA GLN A 96 -3.61 19.44 3.50
C GLN A 96 -3.89 18.07 2.89
N CYS A 97 -4.40 18.01 1.65
CA CYS A 97 -4.64 16.75 0.95
C CYS A 97 -3.34 15.97 0.70
N LYS A 98 -2.24 16.66 0.37
CA LYS A 98 -0.91 16.02 0.22
C LYS A 98 -0.46 15.40 1.54
N THR A 99 -0.56 16.16 2.64
CA THR A 99 -0.15 15.70 3.99
C THR A 99 -0.98 14.51 4.45
N ASP A 100 -2.32 14.58 4.34
CA ASP A 100 -3.20 13.52 4.79
C ASP A 100 -3.05 12.26 3.93
N SER A 101 -2.88 12.44 2.62
CA SER A 101 -2.59 11.34 1.69
C SER A 101 -1.26 10.65 2.01
N LYS A 102 -0.21 11.41 2.34
CA LYS A 102 1.10 10.85 2.76
C LYS A 102 0.96 10.02 4.04
N LYS A 103 0.31 10.58 5.07
CA LYS A 103 0.05 9.84 6.33
C LYS A 103 -0.79 8.60 6.12
N LEU A 104 -1.81 8.67 5.26
CA LEU A 104 -2.67 7.53 4.97
C LEU A 104 -1.88 6.40 4.31
N ILE A 105 -1.02 6.68 3.32
CA ILE A 105 -0.23 5.63 2.69
C ILE A 105 0.80 5.02 3.65
N GLU A 106 1.40 5.82 4.53
CA GLU A 106 2.35 5.35 5.55
C GLU A 106 1.65 4.36 6.50
N ASN A 107 0.48 4.74 7.00
CA ASN A 107 -0.35 3.87 7.84
C ASN A 107 -0.74 2.56 7.14
N ILE A 108 -0.95 2.58 5.82
CA ILE A 108 -1.27 1.37 5.05
C ILE A 108 -0.09 0.41 5.05
N PHE A 109 1.12 0.90 4.75
CA PHE A 109 2.34 0.09 4.80
C PHE A 109 2.64 -0.41 6.22
N ASP A 110 2.50 0.44 7.24
CA ASP A 110 2.75 0.06 8.64
C ASP A 110 1.74 -0.97 9.16
N SER A 111 0.53 -0.99 8.56
CA SER A 111 -0.49 -1.97 8.90
C SER A 111 -0.26 -3.37 8.31
N PHE A 112 0.69 -3.52 7.38
CA PHE A 112 1.06 -4.83 6.85
C PHE A 112 1.88 -5.60 7.88
N LYS A 113 1.29 -6.64 8.47
CA LYS A 113 1.93 -7.47 9.49
C LYS A 113 2.36 -8.80 8.87
N ILE A 114 3.60 -9.21 9.12
CA ILE A 114 4.15 -10.51 8.74
C ILE A 114 4.09 -11.42 9.96
#